data_AF-A0A7J3XBW4-F1
#
_entry.id   AF-A0A7J3XBW4-F1
#
_cell.length_a   1.000
_cell.length_b   1.000
_cell.length_c   1.000
_cell.angle_alpha   90.00
_cell.angle_beta   90.00
_cell.angle_gamma   90.00
#
_symmetry.space_group_name_H-M   'P 1'
#
loop_
_entity.id
_entity.type
_entity.pdbx_description
1 polymer ?
#
loop_
_entity_poly.entity_id
_entity_poly.type
_entity_poly.pdbx_seq_one_letter_code
_entity_poly.pdbx_strand_id
1 'polypeptide(L)'
;LRENAKKGRRFNKKLTLWFYRRVQFCVEYEAMERGLRAVKVNPRGTSTRCPRYGSKLAEDSYRKLRCIKCNSMGRQRRSSYSKPIQEVHI
;
A
#
# COMPACT_ATOMS: atom_id res chain seq x y z
N LEU A 1 13.32 -19.20 -14.38
CA LEU A 1 13.18 -18.23 -13.25
C LEU A 1 13.18 -18.86 -11.84
N ARG A 2 12.77 -20.13 -11.64
CA ARG A 2 12.72 -20.78 -10.31
C ARG A 2 14.05 -21.36 -9.80
N GLU A 3 15.06 -21.47 -10.65
CA GLU A 3 16.38 -22.07 -10.34
C GLU A 3 17.11 -21.37 -9.16
N ASN A 4 16.92 -20.05 -8.98
CA ASN A 4 17.60 -19.26 -7.95
C ASN A 4 16.91 -19.24 -6.58
N ALA A 5 15.79 -19.95 -6.43
CA ALA A 5 15.07 -20.05 -5.15
C ALA A 5 15.87 -20.78 -4.06
N LYS A 6 17.00 -21.41 -4.42
CA LYS A 6 17.93 -22.11 -3.51
C LYS A 6 18.81 -21.17 -2.67
N LYS A 7 18.69 -19.84 -2.80
CA LYS A 7 19.36 -18.92 -1.88
C LYS A 7 18.59 -18.85 -0.56
N GLY A 8 19.31 -18.86 0.57
CA GLY A 8 18.69 -18.93 1.90
C GLY A 8 17.67 -17.82 2.18
N ARG A 9 16.71 -18.07 3.09
CA ARG A 9 15.59 -17.17 3.43
C ARG A 9 16.00 -15.69 3.61
N ARG A 10 17.19 -15.44 4.18
CA ARG A 10 17.73 -14.08 4.37
C ARG A 10 18.05 -13.36 3.06
N PHE A 11 18.62 -14.06 2.08
CA PHE A 11 18.93 -13.50 0.77
C PHE A 11 17.66 -13.13 0.01
N ASN A 12 16.66 -14.02 0.00
CA ASN A 12 15.38 -13.75 -0.66
C ASN A 12 14.67 -12.54 -0.04
N LYS A 13 14.67 -12.41 1.29
CA LYS A 13 14.14 -11.22 1.97
C LYS A 13 14.85 -9.93 1.53
N LYS A 14 16.19 -9.95 1.45
CA LYS A 14 16.97 -8.79 0.97
C LYS A 14 16.62 -8.44 -0.48
N LEU A 15 16.52 -9.44 -1.35
CA LEU A 15 16.19 -9.25 -2.77
C LEU A 15 14.79 -8.63 -2.93
N THR A 16 13.79 -9.16 -2.21
CA THR A 16 12.43 -8.61 -2.21
C THR A 16 12.42 -7.17 -1.71
N LEU A 17 13.10 -6.86 -0.60
CA LEU A 17 13.19 -5.49 -0.08
C LEU A 17 13.92 -4.54 -1.03
N TRP A 18 14.95 -5.01 -1.72
CA TRP A 18 15.66 -4.24 -2.74
C TRP A 18 14.73 -3.86 -3.90
N PHE A 19 13.92 -4.81 -4.39
CA PHE A 19 12.95 -4.53 -5.44
C PHE A 19 11.91 -3.49 -5.00
N TYR A 20 11.36 -3.62 -3.78
CA TYR A 20 10.43 -2.63 -3.25
C TYR A 20 11.02 -1.22 -3.17
N ARG A 21 12.28 -1.09 -2.71
CA ARG A 21 12.98 0.21 -2.68
C ARG A 21 13.13 0.82 -4.07
N ARG A 22 13.38 -0.01 -5.09
CA ARG A 22 13.48 0.46 -6.48
C ARG A 22 12.15 0.98 -7.00
N VAL A 23 11.05 0.29 -6.70
CA VAL A 23 9.70 0.75 -7.07
C VAL A 23 9.36 2.06 -6.37
N GLN A 24 9.64 2.18 -5.07
CA GLN A 24 9.42 3.43 -4.33
C GLN A 24 10.17 4.62 -4.95
N PHE A 25 11.44 4.41 -5.34
CA PHE A 25 12.23 5.42 -6.05
C PHE A 25 11.61 5.84 -7.38
N CYS A 26 11.12 4.90 -8.19
CA CYS A 26 10.45 5.22 -9.46
C CYS A 26 9.19 6.06 -9.23
N VAL A 27 8.39 5.73 -8.22
CA VAL A 27 7.18 6.50 -7.87
C VAL A 27 7.54 7.91 -7.36
N GLU A 28 8.58 8.03 -6.54
CA GLU A 28 9.10 9.33 -6.08
C GLU A 28 9.55 10.19 -7.27
N TYR A 29 10.30 9.60 -8.21
CA TYR A 29 10.76 10.29 -9.42
C TYR A 29 9.59 10.78 -10.29
N GLU A 30 8.64 9.90 -10.61
CA GLU A 30 7.47 10.28 -11.40
C GLU A 30 6.58 11.31 -10.68
N ALA A 31 6.51 11.25 -9.35
CA ALA A 31 5.79 12.24 -8.56
C ALA A 31 6.46 13.62 -8.65
N MET A 32 7.80 13.68 -8.54
CA MET A 32 8.56 14.93 -8.69
C MET A 32 8.35 15.58 -10.05
N GLU A 33 8.40 14.79 -11.13
CA GLU A 33 8.18 15.28 -12.51
C GLU A 33 6.78 15.88 -12.70
N ARG A 34 5.77 15.36 -11.97
CA ARG A 34 4.38 15.85 -12.01
C ARG A 34 4.08 16.94 -10.98
N GLY A 35 5.07 17.38 -10.21
CA GLY A 35 4.89 18.34 -9.11
C GLY A 35 4.07 17.79 -7.93
N LEU A 36 4.00 16.47 -7.78
CA LEU A 36 3.29 15.77 -6.71
C LEU A 36 4.21 15.51 -5.53
N ARG A 37 3.70 15.68 -4.30
CA ARG A 37 4.46 15.35 -3.09
C ARG A 37 4.34 13.87 -2.77
N ALA A 38 5.47 13.16 -2.75
CA ALA A 38 5.55 11.78 -2.29
C ALA A 38 5.67 11.72 -0.75
N VAL A 39 4.63 11.25 -0.07
CA VAL A 39 4.59 11.16 1.41
C VAL A 39 4.74 9.71 1.84
N LYS A 40 5.84 9.39 2.54
CA LYS A 40 6.06 8.06 3.10
C LYS A 40 5.16 7.83 4.32
N VAL A 41 4.24 6.87 4.23
CA VAL A 41 3.33 6.55 5.33
C VAL A 41 3.84 5.35 6.13
N ASN A 42 3.59 5.36 7.44
CA ASN A 42 3.94 4.21 8.27
C ASN A 42 3.01 3.03 7.91
N PRO A 43 3.54 1.90 7.40
CA PRO A 43 2.70 0.77 7.01
C PRO A 43 2.13 0.01 8.23
N ARG A 44 2.57 0.32 9.45
CA ARG A 44 2.13 -0.37 10.67
C ARG A 44 0.63 -0.12 10.92
N GLY A 45 -0.16 -1.18 10.83
CA GLY A 45 -1.59 -1.16 11.18
C GLY A 45 -2.54 -0.75 10.04
N THR A 46 -2.05 -0.54 8.82
CA THR A 46 -2.88 -0.18 7.65
C THR A 46 -3.76 -1.33 7.15
N SER A 47 -3.41 -2.58 7.47
CA SER A 47 -4.20 -3.77 7.14
C SER A 47 -5.30 -4.07 8.18
N THR A 48 -5.14 -3.59 9.42
CA THR A 48 -6.03 -3.90 10.54
C THR A 48 -6.96 -2.74 10.90
N ARG A 49 -6.64 -1.50 10.47
CA ARG A 49 -7.42 -0.30 10.79
C ARG A 49 -7.96 0.40 9.55
N CYS A 50 -9.20 0.86 9.62
CA CYS A 50 -9.85 1.62 8.55
C CYS A 50 -9.15 2.98 8.37
N PRO A 51 -8.71 3.35 7.16
CA PRO A 51 -8.03 4.64 6.93
C PRO A 51 -8.94 5.86 7.11
N ARG A 52 -10.26 5.68 7.16
CA ARG A 52 -11.24 6.77 7.37
C ARG A 52 -11.61 6.97 8.83
N TYR A 53 -11.68 5.90 9.62
CA TYR A 53 -12.25 5.94 10.98
C TYR A 53 -11.34 5.33 12.06
N GLY A 54 -10.19 4.77 11.69
CA GLY A 54 -9.25 4.11 12.62
C GLY A 54 -9.79 2.84 13.30
N SER A 55 -11.03 2.44 13.01
CA SER A 55 -11.67 1.26 13.59
C SER A 55 -11.06 -0.04 13.07
N LYS A 56 -11.07 -1.09 13.91
CA LYS A 56 -10.60 -2.42 13.54
C LYS A 56 -11.42 -2.95 12.35
N LEU A 57 -10.75 -3.50 11.35
CA LEU A 57 -11.42 -4.27 10.31
C LEU A 57 -11.77 -5.65 10.87
N ALA A 58 -13.00 -6.08 10.64
CA ALA A 58 -13.45 -7.44 10.90
C ALA A 58 -13.29 -8.26 9.61
N GLU A 59 -12.86 -9.50 9.74
CA GLU A 59 -12.96 -10.47 8.66
C GLU A 59 -14.43 -10.82 8.47
N ASP A 60 -14.94 -10.80 7.23
CA ASP A 60 -16.26 -11.39 6.97
C ASP A 60 -16.27 -12.53 5.95
N SER A 61 -15.21 -12.71 5.16
CA SER A 61 -15.02 -13.90 4.31
C SER A 61 -13.57 -14.01 3.84
N TYR A 62 -13.21 -15.09 3.12
CA TYR A 62 -11.86 -15.32 2.62
C TYR A 62 -11.30 -14.09 1.87
N ARG A 63 -10.26 -13.47 2.46
CA ARG A 63 -9.56 -12.26 1.98
C ARG A 63 -10.42 -10.98 1.91
N LYS A 64 -11.60 -10.93 2.52
CA LYS A 64 -12.43 -9.73 2.61
C LYS A 64 -12.46 -9.21 4.04
N LEU A 65 -12.08 -7.95 4.18
CA LEU A 65 -12.09 -7.21 5.42
C LEU A 65 -13.18 -6.13 5.35
N ARG A 66 -14.12 -6.15 6.28
CA ARG A 66 -15.18 -5.13 6.43
C ARG A 66 -14.90 -4.26 7.63
N CYS A 67 -15.11 -2.95 7.46
CA CYS A 67 -15.04 -2.02 8.57
C CYS A 67 -16.40 -1.93 9.25
N ILE A 68 -16.42 -2.16 10.57
CA ILE A 68 -17.65 -2.13 11.39
C ILE A 68 -18.35 -0.76 11.34
N LYS A 69 -17.60 0.35 11.23
CA LYS A 69 -18.17 1.71 11.23
C LYS A 69 -18.62 2.20 9.85
N CYS A 70 -17.95 1.80 8.77
CA CYS A 70 -18.22 2.38 7.44
C CYS A 70 -18.90 1.44 6.46
N ASN A 71 -19.11 0.18 6.86
CA ASN A 71 -19.75 -0.91 6.11
C ASN A 71 -19.20 -1.14 4.68
N SER A 72 -18.17 -0.40 4.27
CA SER A 72 -17.55 -0.48 2.96
C SER A 72 -16.57 -1.66 2.96
N MET A 73 -16.74 -2.55 1.99
CA MET A 73 -15.79 -3.60 1.68
C MET A 73 -14.41 -2.97 1.46
N GLY A 74 -13.39 -3.49 2.14
CA GLY A 74 -12.04 -2.98 2.02
C GLY A 74 -11.62 -2.90 0.54
N ARG A 75 -11.09 -1.72 0.17
CA ARG A 75 -10.57 -1.28 -1.14
C ARG A 75 -11.59 -0.67 -2.09
N GLN A 76 -11.88 0.62 -1.92
CA GLN A 76 -11.76 1.65 -2.96
C GLN A 76 -12.12 3.05 -2.41
N ARG A 77 -11.29 4.06 -2.71
CA ARG A 77 -11.81 5.41 -2.96
C ARG A 77 -12.39 5.38 -4.38
N ARG A 78 -13.69 5.14 -4.53
CA ARG A 78 -14.42 5.71 -5.67
C ARG A 78 -14.97 7.04 -5.18
N SER A 79 -14.16 8.07 -5.35
CA SER A 79 -14.61 9.45 -5.18
C SER A 79 -14.81 10.00 -6.57
N SER A 80 -16.07 10.13 -6.99
CA SER A 80 -16.52 10.85 -8.18
C SER A 80 -16.29 12.37 -8.08
N TYR A 81 -15.15 12.78 -7.52
CA TYR A 81 -14.71 14.16 -7.46
C TYR A 81 -13.35 14.24 -8.13
N SER A 82 -13.31 14.92 -9.28
CA SER A 82 -12.13 15.35 -10.02
C SER A 82 -11.31 16.36 -9.21
N LYS A 83 -10.82 15.98 -8.02
CA LYS A 83 -9.84 16.77 -7.29
C LYS A 83 -8.45 16.39 -7.79
N PRO A 84 -7.59 17.35 -8.16
CA PRO A 84 -6.23 17.05 -8.54
C PRO A 84 -5.55 16.36 -7.36
N ILE A 85 -5.02 15.17 -7.62
CA ILE A 85 -4.17 14.46 -6.65
C ILE A 85 -2.97 15.37 -6.47
N GLN A 86 -2.76 15.94 -5.27
CA GLN A 86 -1.60 16.78 -4.97
C GLN A 86 -0.48 15.98 -4.28
N GLU A 87 -0.79 14.77 -3.79
CA GLU A 87 0.09 13.97 -2.95
C GLU A 87 -0.07 12.48 -3.26
N VAL A 88 1.06 11.77 -3.34
CA VAL A 88 1.13 10.32 -3.51
C VAL A 88 1.65 9.72 -2.21
N HIS A 89 0.89 8.81 -1.60
CA HIS A 89 1.31 8.14 -0.37
C HIS A 89 2.02 6.82 -0.71
N ILE A 90 3.27 6.68 -0.27
CA ILE A 90 4.16 5.54 -0.55
C ILE A 90 4.46 4.76 0.73
#